data_AF-A0A2G8LJ41-F1
#
_entry.id   AF-A0A2G8LJ41-F1
#
_cell.length_a   1.000
_cell.length_b   1.000
_cell.length_c   1.000
_cell.angle_alpha   90.00
_cell.angle_beta   90.00
_cell.angle_gamma   90.00
#
_symmetry.space_group_name_H-M   'P 1'
#
loop_
_entity.id
_entity.type
_entity.pdbx_description
1 polymer ?
#
loop_
_entity_poly.entity_id
_entity_poly.type
_entity_poly.pdbx_seq_one_letter_code
_entity_poly.pdbx_strand_id
1 'polypeptide(L)'
;MAVTLRTKRQSPNSEENVFNVWKCRMGRGGGGSRHVQELKADYEEAEYSSSVQEKADVDAILEKPWTFNKSAAEASRKDMFTFFNPYKIITMTSDDAIGGQLQRFYHSKAIPIVDVPPGIRRLLPRKQLFRNVKYQTCAVVGKLKDVQLAFPGNVLPEILDFWMSKGVDEERISTGLLMYIIASTICDKIQLYGFYPFPEYQDKPIPYHYEDKLNKNITNSEFTSNFRRFHRLPDEFVYLKKMHTSGALQLHIGECLG
;
A
#
# COMPACT_ATOMS: atom_id res chain seq x y z
N MET A 1 -3.54 17.03 -4.75
CA MET A 1 -3.03 17.66 -3.50
C MET A 1 -1.94 16.75 -2.94
N ALA A 2 -0.93 17.32 -2.28
CA ALA A 2 0.41 16.76 -2.17
C ALA A 2 0.56 15.56 -1.22
N VAL A 3 1.34 14.57 -1.68
CA VAL A 3 1.97 13.54 -0.84
C VAL A 3 2.76 14.21 0.27
N THR A 4 2.62 13.76 1.52
CA THR A 4 3.60 14.08 2.56
C THR A 4 4.27 12.81 3.04
N LEU A 5 5.40 12.43 2.41
CA LEU A 5 6.39 11.60 3.10
C LEU A 5 6.99 12.48 4.19
N ARG A 6 6.42 12.42 5.40
CA ARG A 6 6.98 13.14 6.54
C ARG A 6 8.22 12.39 6.99
N THR A 7 9.37 13.01 6.74
CA THR A 7 10.66 12.53 7.23
C THR A 7 11.06 13.40 8.41
N LYS A 8 11.46 12.77 9.52
CA LYS A 8 12.12 13.50 10.61
C LYS A 8 13.61 13.47 10.33
N ARG A 9 14.19 14.62 9.97
CA ARG A 9 15.64 14.80 10.00
C ARG A 9 16.07 14.90 11.47
N GLN A 10 17.31 14.50 11.76
CA GLN A 10 17.90 14.62 13.08
C GLN A 10 17.87 16.08 13.56
N SER A 11 17.01 16.39 14.54
CA SER A 11 17.07 17.58 15.40
C SER A 11 16.10 17.39 16.59
N PRO A 12 16.48 17.82 17.82
CA PRO A 12 15.73 17.56 19.04
C PRO A 12 14.55 18.54 19.23
N ASN A 13 13.52 18.05 19.92
CA ASN A 13 12.36 18.77 20.47
C ASN A 13 11.30 19.30 19.50
N SER A 14 10.13 18.64 19.51
CA SER A 14 8.82 19.24 19.82
C SER A 14 7.71 18.25 19.42
N GLU A 15 6.96 17.79 20.42
CA GLU A 15 5.67 17.10 20.27
C GLU A 15 4.59 18.13 19.95
N GLU A 16 3.64 17.78 19.08
CA GLU A 16 2.33 18.42 19.15
C GLU A 16 1.24 17.47 18.64
N ASN A 17 0.32 17.20 19.56
CA ASN A 17 -0.88 16.39 19.45
C ASN A 17 -1.99 17.16 18.75
N VAL A 18 -2.70 16.53 17.81
CA VAL A 18 -4.06 16.94 17.46
C VAL A 18 -4.87 15.72 17.01
N PHE A 19 -6.05 15.52 17.60
CA PHE A 19 -7.36 15.31 16.94
C PHE A 19 -8.31 14.43 17.77
N ASN A 20 -9.23 15.09 18.47
CA ASN A 20 -10.54 14.56 18.87
C ASN A 20 -11.58 14.98 17.80
N VAL A 21 -12.66 14.21 17.58
CA VAL A 21 -14.10 14.64 17.62
C VAL A 21 -15.10 13.72 16.86
N TRP A 22 -15.97 13.02 17.63
CA TRP A 22 -17.46 12.85 17.60
C TRP A 22 -18.33 12.18 16.47
N LYS A 23 -19.02 11.07 16.87
CA LYS A 23 -20.48 10.62 16.94
C LYS A 23 -21.66 10.94 15.95
N CYS A 24 -22.53 9.89 15.79
CA CYS A 24 -24.04 9.78 15.58
C CYS A 24 -24.66 9.94 14.16
N ARG A 25 -25.79 9.33 13.67
CA ARG A 25 -26.81 8.28 14.04
C ARG A 25 -27.54 7.77 12.73
N MET A 26 -28.72 7.12 12.80
CA MET A 26 -29.26 6.02 11.92
C MET A 26 -30.25 6.37 10.77
N GLY A 27 -30.51 5.40 9.86
CA GLY A 27 -31.70 5.30 8.94
C GLY A 27 -31.73 3.98 8.12
N ARG A 28 -32.91 3.40 7.81
CA ARG A 28 -33.21 1.98 7.44
C ARG A 28 -33.67 1.72 5.99
N GLY A 29 -33.54 0.44 5.54
CA GLY A 29 -34.42 -0.32 4.60
C GLY A 29 -33.91 -0.45 3.15
N GLY A 30 -34.04 -1.54 2.38
CA GLY A 30 -34.55 -2.92 2.53
C GLY A 30 -34.82 -3.58 1.14
N GLY A 31 -34.46 -4.85 0.93
CA GLY A 31 -35.22 -5.87 0.13
C GLY A 31 -34.81 -6.31 -1.31
N GLY A 32 -34.20 -7.53 -1.42
CA GLY A 32 -34.43 -8.69 -2.36
C GLY A 32 -34.11 -8.62 -3.88
N SER A 33 -33.85 -9.68 -4.68
CA SER A 33 -33.51 -11.13 -4.59
C SER A 33 -33.21 -11.67 -6.03
N ARG A 34 -32.23 -12.57 -6.28
CA ARG A 34 -31.82 -13.14 -7.61
C ARG A 34 -31.17 -14.55 -7.51
N HIS A 35 -31.92 -15.50 -6.97
CA HIS A 35 -31.49 -16.65 -6.17
C HIS A 35 -30.70 -17.85 -6.76
N VAL A 36 -30.06 -17.85 -7.94
CA VAL A 36 -29.33 -19.07 -8.41
C VAL A 36 -27.94 -18.83 -9.00
N GLN A 37 -27.73 -17.73 -9.73
CA GLN A 37 -26.37 -17.21 -9.96
C GLN A 37 -25.82 -16.56 -8.68
N GLU A 38 -26.71 -15.99 -7.86
CA GLU A 38 -26.45 -15.65 -6.47
C GLU A 38 -25.84 -16.84 -5.73
N LEU A 39 -26.48 -18.01 -5.65
CA LEU A 39 -25.95 -19.11 -4.80
C LEU A 39 -24.48 -19.51 -5.02
N LYS A 40 -23.94 -19.45 -6.26
CA LYS A 40 -22.50 -19.69 -6.51
C LYS A 40 -21.65 -18.46 -6.19
N ALA A 41 -22.11 -17.27 -6.57
CA ALA A 41 -21.45 -16.01 -6.22
C ALA A 41 -21.46 -15.78 -4.71
N ASP A 42 -22.57 -16.02 -4.04
CA ASP A 42 -22.81 -16.00 -2.60
C ASP A 42 -21.91 -17.00 -1.87
N TYR A 43 -21.68 -18.19 -2.44
CA TYR A 43 -20.76 -19.17 -1.85
C TYR A 43 -19.30 -18.70 -1.94
N GLU A 44 -18.85 -18.28 -3.13
CA GLU A 44 -17.50 -17.70 -3.32
C GLU A 44 -17.31 -16.39 -2.53
N GLU A 45 -18.36 -15.59 -2.40
CA GLU A 45 -18.38 -14.35 -1.64
C GLU A 45 -18.40 -14.60 -0.13
N ALA A 46 -19.11 -15.62 0.35
CA ALA A 46 -19.10 -16.04 1.74
C ALA A 46 -17.76 -16.65 2.15
N GLU A 47 -17.16 -17.49 1.30
CA GLU A 47 -15.82 -18.06 1.51
C GLU A 47 -14.73 -16.99 1.47
N TYR A 48 -14.84 -16.03 0.55
CA TYR A 48 -13.96 -14.86 0.55
C TYR A 48 -14.19 -14.00 1.80
N SER A 49 -15.45 -13.75 2.20
CA SER A 49 -15.79 -12.92 3.36
C SER A 49 -15.26 -13.52 4.66
N SER A 50 -15.35 -14.84 4.84
CA SER A 50 -14.80 -15.53 6.03
C SER A 50 -13.27 -15.42 6.07
N SER A 51 -12.59 -15.63 4.93
CA SER A 51 -11.14 -15.45 4.81
C SER A 51 -10.68 -14.00 5.06
N VAL A 52 -11.51 -13.02 4.69
CA VAL A 52 -11.22 -11.59 4.91
C VAL A 52 -11.39 -11.22 6.38
N GLN A 53 -12.36 -11.81 7.07
CA GLN A 53 -12.60 -11.54 8.49
C GLN A 53 -11.46 -12.05 9.37
N GLU A 54 -10.88 -13.22 9.04
CA GLU A 54 -9.65 -13.70 9.69
C GLU A 54 -8.46 -12.75 9.45
N LYS A 55 -8.33 -12.24 8.22
CA LYS A 55 -7.27 -11.28 7.86
C LYS A 55 -7.44 -9.92 8.55
N ALA A 56 -8.66 -9.56 8.93
CA ALA A 56 -8.98 -8.31 9.63
C ALA A 56 -8.53 -8.29 11.10
N ASP A 57 -8.12 -9.44 11.67
CA ASP A 57 -7.60 -9.48 13.03
C ASP A 57 -6.39 -8.55 13.21
N VAL A 58 -6.40 -7.78 14.30
CA VAL A 58 -5.37 -6.78 14.62
C VAL A 58 -4.80 -6.96 16.03
N ASP A 59 -5.14 -8.03 16.74
CA ASP A 59 -4.74 -8.21 18.14
C ASP A 59 -3.21 -8.10 18.30
N ALA A 60 -2.46 -8.79 17.44
CA ALA A 60 -1.00 -8.73 17.41
C ALA A 60 -0.41 -7.34 17.07
N ILE A 61 -1.20 -6.43 16.49
CA ILE A 61 -0.79 -5.03 16.23
C ILE A 61 -1.08 -4.15 17.44
N LEU A 62 -2.17 -4.44 18.16
CA LEU A 62 -2.62 -3.68 19.32
C LEU A 62 -1.85 -4.05 20.59
N GLU A 63 -1.19 -5.21 20.61
CA GLU A 63 -0.24 -5.60 21.66
C GLU A 63 0.87 -4.54 21.84
N LYS A 64 1.01 -4.03 23.07
CA LYS A 64 2.06 -3.05 23.45
C LYS A 64 2.95 -3.62 24.56
N PRO A 65 4.25 -3.26 24.60
CA PRO A 65 4.94 -2.32 23.70
C PRO A 65 5.47 -2.98 22.42
N TRP A 66 5.23 -2.35 21.27
CA TRP A 66 5.92 -2.69 20.02
C TRP A 66 7.36 -2.17 20.05
N THR A 67 8.32 -2.98 19.59
CA THR A 67 9.74 -2.62 19.55
C THR A 67 10.33 -2.79 18.15
N PHE A 68 11.20 -1.86 17.76
CA PHE A 68 11.85 -1.91 16.46
C PHE A 68 12.97 -2.95 16.45
N ASN A 69 12.89 -3.90 15.53
CA ASN A 69 13.92 -4.90 15.28
C ASN A 69 14.67 -4.54 14.00
N LYS A 70 15.83 -3.88 14.16
CA LYS A 70 16.67 -3.45 13.04
C LYS A 70 17.12 -4.61 12.17
N SER A 71 17.52 -5.73 12.79
CA SER A 71 17.99 -6.92 12.06
C SER A 71 16.88 -7.52 11.21
N ALA A 72 15.65 -7.59 11.72
CA ALA A 72 14.50 -8.06 10.95
C ALA A 72 14.19 -7.13 9.76
N ALA A 73 14.24 -5.81 9.98
CA ALA A 73 14.03 -4.82 8.91
C ALA A 73 15.11 -4.89 7.81
N GLU A 74 16.37 -5.11 8.18
CA GLU A 74 17.46 -5.27 7.22
C GLU A 74 17.38 -6.59 6.46
N ALA A 75 17.02 -7.69 7.15
CA ALA A 75 16.82 -8.99 6.54
C ALA A 75 15.69 -8.96 5.50
N SER A 76 14.55 -8.35 5.83
CA SER A 76 13.43 -8.24 4.90
C SER A 76 13.74 -7.37 3.67
N ARG A 77 14.51 -6.28 3.85
CA ARG A 77 14.99 -5.47 2.75
C ARG A 77 15.94 -6.24 1.86
N LYS A 78 16.89 -6.97 2.45
CA LYS A 78 17.85 -7.77 1.71
C LYS A 78 17.15 -8.82 0.86
N ASP A 79 16.17 -9.53 1.44
CA ASP A 79 15.31 -10.48 0.74
C ASP A 79 14.53 -9.83 -0.40
N MET A 80 13.90 -8.67 -0.19
CA MET A 80 13.22 -7.94 -1.26
C MET A 80 14.18 -7.50 -2.38
N PHE A 81 15.39 -7.04 -2.03
CA PHE A 81 16.37 -6.54 -2.99
C PHE A 81 17.09 -7.66 -3.76
N THR A 82 16.86 -8.94 -3.45
CA THR A 82 17.35 -10.04 -4.31
C THR A 82 16.53 -10.17 -5.60
N PHE A 83 15.28 -9.71 -5.61
CA PHE A 83 14.40 -9.79 -6.78
C PHE A 83 14.65 -8.63 -7.75
N PHE A 84 14.84 -7.41 -7.23
CA PHE A 84 15.00 -6.22 -8.06
C PHE A 84 15.89 -5.16 -7.41
N ASN A 85 16.45 -4.27 -8.22
CA ASN A 85 17.14 -3.08 -7.73
C ASN A 85 16.11 -2.01 -7.32
N PRO A 86 15.96 -1.70 -6.02
CA PRO A 86 14.93 -0.79 -5.55
C PRO A 86 15.10 0.65 -6.06
N TYR A 87 16.32 1.06 -6.38
CA TYR A 87 16.58 2.40 -6.92
C TYR A 87 16.11 2.56 -8.37
N LYS A 88 15.95 1.46 -9.13
CA LYS A 88 15.36 1.49 -10.48
C LYS A 88 13.84 1.69 -10.45
N ILE A 89 13.18 1.36 -9.34
CA ILE A 89 11.75 1.65 -9.12
C ILE A 89 11.53 3.16 -9.02
N ILE A 90 12.41 3.83 -8.27
CA ILE A 90 12.26 5.26 -7.95
C ILE A 90 12.67 6.13 -9.15
N THR A 91 13.67 5.71 -9.92
CA THR A 91 14.27 6.55 -10.96
C THR A 91 14.76 5.73 -12.15
N MET A 92 14.13 5.98 -13.29
CA MET A 92 14.67 5.68 -14.61
C MET A 92 15.79 6.66 -14.96
N THR A 93 16.89 6.13 -15.51
CA THR A 93 18.04 6.93 -15.94
C THR A 93 18.09 7.11 -17.46
N SER A 94 18.94 8.04 -17.92
CA SER A 94 19.18 8.24 -19.35
C SER A 94 19.62 6.98 -20.10
N ASP A 95 20.20 6.01 -19.41
CA ASP A 95 20.68 4.76 -20.00
C ASP A 95 19.56 3.74 -20.16
N ASP A 96 18.53 3.80 -19.30
CA ASP A 96 17.34 2.95 -19.39
C ASP A 96 16.42 3.37 -20.56
N ALA A 97 16.63 4.55 -21.16
CA ALA A 97 15.83 5.10 -22.27
C ALA A 97 16.45 4.89 -23.68
N ILE A 98 17.48 4.03 -23.80
CA ILE A 98 18.22 3.82 -25.07
C ILE A 98 17.47 2.90 -26.05
N GLY A 99 16.51 2.09 -25.58
CA GLY A 99 15.62 1.29 -26.43
C GLY A 99 14.38 2.08 -26.82
N GLY A 100 14.07 2.14 -28.12
CA GLY A 100 12.92 2.87 -28.69
C GLY A 100 11.53 2.41 -28.24
N GLN A 101 11.41 1.67 -27.15
CA GLN A 101 10.15 1.23 -26.58
C GLN A 101 10.16 1.48 -25.08
N LEU A 102 9.53 2.56 -24.62
CA LEU A 102 9.04 2.63 -23.25
C LEU A 102 7.65 2.01 -23.31
N GLN A 103 7.53 0.78 -22.83
CA GLN A 103 6.21 0.19 -22.62
C GLN A 103 5.46 1.08 -21.62
N ARG A 104 4.41 1.75 -22.07
CA ARG A 104 3.49 2.44 -21.16
C ARG A 104 2.44 1.44 -20.67
N PHE A 105 1.84 1.69 -19.51
CA PHE A 105 2.28 1.09 -18.26
C PHE A 105 1.32 -0.07 -17.97
N TYR A 106 1.89 -1.27 -17.91
CA TYR A 106 1.52 -2.49 -17.17
C TYR A 106 0.14 -3.12 -17.24
N HIS A 107 -0.90 -2.44 -17.71
CA HIS A 107 -2.24 -2.76 -17.24
C HIS A 107 -3.38 -2.34 -18.17
N SER A 108 -3.05 -1.92 -19.39
CA SER A 108 -4.00 -1.81 -20.49
C SER A 108 -4.09 -3.17 -21.19
N LYS A 109 -5.30 -3.65 -21.52
CA LYS A 109 -5.49 -4.91 -22.27
C LYS A 109 -4.80 -4.89 -23.65
N ALA A 110 -4.58 -3.70 -24.20
CA ALA A 110 -3.74 -3.47 -25.36
C ALA A 110 -2.40 -2.89 -24.87
N ILE A 111 -1.29 -3.57 -25.16
CA ILE A 111 0.08 -3.09 -24.89
C ILE A 111 0.37 -1.97 -25.91
N PRO A 112 0.30 -0.69 -25.55
CA PRO A 112 0.69 0.36 -26.48
C PRO A 112 2.21 0.47 -26.36
N ILE A 113 2.93 -0.02 -27.37
CA ILE A 113 4.34 0.35 -27.53
C ILE A 113 4.33 1.88 -27.73
N VAL A 114 4.88 2.61 -26.75
CA VAL A 114 5.04 4.06 -26.88
C VAL A 114 6.47 4.29 -27.33
N ASP A 115 6.60 4.79 -28.55
CA ASP A 115 7.88 5.25 -29.07
C ASP A 115 8.39 6.35 -28.16
N VAL A 116 9.59 6.13 -27.64
CA VAL A 116 10.25 7.04 -26.73
C VAL A 116 10.69 8.26 -27.53
N PRO A 117 10.15 9.47 -27.27
CA PRO A 117 10.60 10.64 -27.99
C PRO A 117 12.11 10.83 -27.73
N PRO A 118 12.94 11.11 -28.75
CA PRO A 118 14.39 11.28 -28.59
C PRO A 118 14.77 12.33 -27.53
N GLY A 119 13.86 13.27 -27.24
CA GLY A 119 14.03 14.30 -26.22
C GLY A 119 13.94 13.82 -24.77
N ILE A 120 13.26 12.70 -24.47
CA ILE A 120 13.06 12.27 -23.07
C ILE A 120 14.36 11.91 -22.37
N ARG A 121 15.34 11.36 -23.13
CA ARG A 121 16.67 11.00 -22.61
C ARG A 121 17.37 12.20 -21.97
N ARG A 122 17.11 13.41 -22.47
CA ARG A 122 17.67 14.66 -21.91
C ARG A 122 16.99 15.10 -20.61
N LEU A 123 15.79 14.61 -20.35
CA LEU A 123 15.01 14.93 -19.15
C LEU A 123 15.29 13.96 -17.99
N LEU A 124 15.89 12.80 -18.28
CA LEU A 124 16.20 11.78 -17.28
C LEU A 124 17.56 12.05 -16.61
N PRO A 125 17.68 11.75 -15.30
CA PRO A 125 18.95 11.86 -14.62
C PRO A 125 19.95 10.82 -15.12
N ARG A 126 21.25 11.15 -15.08
CA ARG A 126 22.33 10.20 -15.43
C ARG A 126 22.63 9.17 -14.35
N LYS A 127 22.19 9.43 -13.11
CA LYS A 127 22.41 8.57 -11.95
C LYS A 127 21.09 8.36 -11.24
N GLN A 128 20.93 7.20 -10.61
CA GLN A 128 19.77 6.90 -9.79
C GLN A 128 19.67 7.93 -8.65
N LEU A 129 18.50 8.55 -8.49
CA LEU A 129 18.23 9.42 -7.37
C LEU A 129 18.13 8.59 -6.09
N PHE A 130 18.34 9.24 -4.94
CA PHE A 130 18.21 8.64 -3.60
C PHE A 130 19.19 7.51 -3.22
N ARG A 131 20.14 7.14 -4.09
CA ARG A 131 21.16 6.11 -3.78
C ARG A 131 21.95 6.41 -2.49
N ASN A 132 22.22 7.68 -2.24
CA ASN A 132 22.97 8.15 -1.07
C ASN A 132 22.10 8.93 -0.08
N VAL A 133 20.78 8.75 -0.14
CA VAL A 133 19.84 9.41 0.76
C VAL A 133 19.32 8.38 1.76
N LYS A 134 19.44 8.72 3.05
CA LYS A 134 18.92 7.93 4.16
C LYS A 134 18.16 8.81 5.13
N TYR A 135 17.01 8.31 5.58
CA TYR A 135 16.16 8.91 6.57
C TYR A 135 16.04 7.96 7.76
N GLN A 136 16.11 8.49 8.98
CA GLN A 136 16.01 7.66 10.18
C GLN A 136 14.62 7.01 10.29
N THR A 137 13.58 7.82 10.08
CA THR A 137 12.20 7.36 10.18
C THR A 137 11.36 7.96 9.07
N CYS A 138 10.53 7.13 8.46
CA CYS A 138 9.55 7.53 7.46
C CYS A 138 8.14 7.13 7.89
N ALA A 139 7.19 8.03 7.68
CA ALA A 139 5.77 7.74 7.78
C ALA A 139 5.19 7.57 6.37
N VAL A 140 4.56 6.43 6.11
CA VAL A 140 3.78 6.18 4.90
C VAL A 140 2.31 6.18 5.28
N VAL A 141 1.52 7.02 4.63
CA VAL A 141 0.10 7.19 4.93
C VAL A 141 -0.74 6.61 3.79
N GLY A 142 -1.64 5.70 4.12
CA GLY A 142 -2.60 5.08 3.22
C GLY A 142 -3.62 6.10 2.71
N LYS A 143 -4.08 5.89 1.47
CA LYS A 143 -4.72 6.86 0.55
C LYS A 143 -3.71 7.76 -0.15
N LEU A 144 -3.32 7.29 -1.33
CA LEU A 144 -2.43 7.99 -2.23
C LEU A 144 -3.21 8.32 -3.50
N LYS A 145 -4.01 9.40 -3.44
CA LYS A 145 -4.55 10.02 -4.64
C LYS A 145 -3.43 10.91 -5.20
N ASP A 146 -3.11 10.76 -6.48
CA ASP A 146 -2.10 11.56 -7.21
C ASP A 146 -0.61 11.30 -6.88
N VAL A 147 -0.19 10.05 -6.66
CA VAL A 147 1.25 9.71 -6.73
C VAL A 147 1.68 9.71 -8.19
N GLN A 148 2.49 10.69 -8.57
CA GLN A 148 3.23 10.68 -9.83
C GLN A 148 4.68 10.36 -9.53
N LEU A 149 5.10 9.14 -9.86
CA LEU A 149 6.52 8.84 -9.95
C LEU A 149 7.04 9.52 -11.21
N ALA A 150 8.06 10.37 -11.05
CA ALA A 150 8.54 11.22 -12.15
C ALA A 150 8.88 10.38 -13.39
N PHE A 151 9.54 9.23 -13.19
CA PHE A 151 9.86 8.24 -14.23
C PHE A 151 10.17 6.87 -13.60
N PRO A 152 9.17 6.04 -13.27
CA PRO A 152 9.42 4.68 -12.79
C PRO A 152 10.01 3.83 -13.92
N GLY A 153 11.05 3.04 -13.63
CA GLY A 153 11.60 2.08 -14.59
C GLY A 153 10.64 0.90 -14.85
N ASN A 154 10.94 0.09 -15.88
CA ASN A 154 10.20 -1.14 -16.16
C ASN A 154 10.71 -2.29 -15.26
N VAL A 155 10.27 -2.34 -14.00
CA VAL A 155 10.70 -3.32 -12.99
C VAL A 155 9.52 -4.00 -12.28
N LEU A 156 8.28 -3.82 -12.78
CA LEU A 156 7.12 -4.43 -12.14
C LEU A 156 7.07 -5.96 -12.24
N PRO A 157 7.57 -6.67 -13.28
CA PRO A 157 7.54 -8.13 -13.28
C PRO A 157 8.28 -8.72 -12.08
N GLU A 158 9.49 -8.23 -11.80
CA GLU A 158 10.29 -8.68 -10.65
C GLU A 158 9.67 -8.28 -9.31
N ILE A 159 8.95 -7.15 -9.27
CA ILE A 159 8.18 -6.76 -8.09
C ILE A 159 7.01 -7.73 -7.87
N LEU A 160 6.28 -8.10 -8.93
CA LEU A 160 5.18 -9.07 -8.84
C LEU A 160 5.68 -10.44 -8.40
N ASP A 161 6.84 -10.90 -8.92
CA ASP A 161 7.46 -12.15 -8.49
C ASP A 161 7.80 -12.15 -6.99
N PHE A 162 8.33 -11.03 -6.48
CA PHE A 162 8.59 -10.87 -5.05
C PHE A 162 7.29 -11.01 -4.26
N TRP A 163 6.23 -10.27 -4.61
CA TRP A 163 4.97 -10.29 -3.87
C TRP A 163 4.27 -11.64 -3.94
N MET A 164 4.30 -12.30 -5.09
CA MET A 164 3.82 -13.67 -5.26
C MET A 164 4.57 -14.63 -4.33
N SER A 165 5.90 -14.49 -4.19
CA SER A 165 6.69 -15.29 -3.23
C SER A 165 6.32 -15.03 -1.77
N LYS A 166 5.65 -13.92 -1.47
CA LYS A 166 5.16 -13.57 -0.13
C LYS A 166 3.68 -13.89 0.10
N GLY A 167 3.04 -14.55 -0.87
CA GLY A 167 1.62 -14.92 -0.79
C GLY A 167 0.66 -13.79 -1.16
N VAL A 168 1.15 -12.76 -1.85
CA VAL A 168 0.35 -11.65 -2.38
C VAL A 168 0.22 -11.84 -3.89
N ASP A 169 -0.84 -12.54 -4.31
CA ASP A 169 -1.12 -12.85 -5.72
C ASP A 169 -2.13 -11.86 -6.30
N GLU A 170 -1.62 -10.78 -6.87
CA GLU A 170 -2.43 -9.70 -7.43
C GLU A 170 -1.94 -9.28 -8.81
N GLU A 171 -2.89 -8.85 -9.67
CA GLU A 171 -2.55 -8.31 -10.98
C GLU A 171 -1.71 -7.04 -10.83
N ARG A 172 -1.99 -6.22 -9.80
CA ARG A 172 -1.34 -4.93 -9.56
C ARG A 172 -1.11 -4.73 -8.08
N ILE A 173 0.10 -4.33 -7.71
CA ILE A 173 0.37 -3.88 -6.35
C ILE A 173 -0.35 -2.57 -6.05
N SER A 174 -0.80 -2.39 -4.81
CA SER A 174 -1.33 -1.10 -4.39
C SER A 174 -0.24 -0.03 -4.40
N THR A 175 -0.66 1.22 -4.59
CA THR A 175 0.23 2.38 -4.41
C THR A 175 0.81 2.42 -2.99
N GLY A 176 0.11 1.85 -2.00
CA GLY A 176 0.59 1.72 -0.62
C GLY A 176 1.81 0.81 -0.51
N LEU A 177 1.76 -0.39 -1.09
CA LEU A 177 2.92 -1.30 -1.15
C LEU A 177 4.06 -0.72 -1.96
N LEU A 178 3.77 -0.04 -3.08
CA LEU A 178 4.78 0.69 -3.84
C LEU A 178 5.52 1.72 -2.97
N MET A 179 4.79 2.52 -2.17
CA MET A 179 5.43 3.47 -1.24
C MET A 179 6.20 2.77 -0.13
N TYR A 180 5.75 1.61 0.34
CA TYR A 180 6.51 0.80 1.29
C TYR A 180 7.85 0.32 0.70
N ILE A 181 7.89 -0.09 -0.58
CA ILE A 181 9.14 -0.46 -1.27
C ILE A 181 10.08 0.75 -1.34
N ILE A 182 9.56 1.92 -1.73
CA ILE A 182 10.35 3.16 -1.79
C ILE A 182 10.90 3.52 -0.41
N ALA A 183 10.07 3.49 0.62
CA ALA A 183 10.48 3.76 2.00
C ALA A 183 11.54 2.76 2.49
N SER A 184 11.40 1.46 2.17
CA SER A 184 12.37 0.42 2.48
C SER A 184 13.75 0.64 1.87
N THR A 185 13.82 1.45 0.81
CA THR A 185 15.05 1.80 0.13
C THR A 185 15.81 2.92 0.85
N ILE A 186 15.08 3.90 1.37
CA ILE A 186 15.63 5.18 1.84
C ILE A 186 15.46 5.41 3.35
N CYS A 187 14.79 4.53 4.09
CA CYS A 187 14.47 4.74 5.51
C CYS A 187 15.00 3.61 6.40
N ASP A 188 15.44 3.95 7.62
CA ASP A 188 15.87 2.95 8.62
C ASP A 188 14.68 2.34 9.36
N LYS A 189 13.73 3.17 9.81
CA LYS A 189 12.46 2.75 10.42
C LYS A 189 11.28 3.22 9.57
N ILE A 190 10.28 2.34 9.39
CA ILE A 190 9.07 2.64 8.63
C ILE A 190 7.86 2.55 9.56
N GLN A 191 6.99 3.55 9.48
CA GLN A 191 5.71 3.60 10.17
C GLN A 191 4.61 3.72 9.13
N LEU A 192 3.61 2.84 9.19
CA LEU A 192 2.49 2.79 8.28
C LEU A 192 1.23 3.25 9.00
N TYR A 193 0.48 4.16 8.39
CA TYR A 193 -0.78 4.70 8.91
C TYR A 193 -1.88 4.53 7.86
N GLY A 194 -3.10 4.16 8.27
CA GLY A 194 -4.23 4.05 7.34
C GLY A 194 -4.13 2.87 6.36
N PHE A 195 -3.28 1.88 6.64
CA PHE A 195 -3.23 0.60 5.92
C PHE A 195 -4.20 -0.36 6.60
N TYR A 196 -5.48 -0.28 6.27
CA TYR A 196 -6.50 -1.18 6.82
C TYR A 196 -7.63 -1.35 5.80
N PRO A 197 -7.58 -2.40 4.97
CA PRO A 197 -8.48 -2.56 3.81
C PRO A 197 -9.78 -3.31 4.15
N PHE A 198 -10.30 -3.11 5.36
CA PHE A 198 -11.51 -3.77 5.82
C PHE A 198 -12.61 -2.75 6.11
N PRO A 199 -13.88 -3.11 5.89
CA PRO A 199 -15.01 -2.19 6.04
C PRO A 199 -15.36 -1.88 7.50
N GLU A 200 -14.82 -2.66 8.44
CA GLU A 200 -15.16 -2.56 9.86
C GLU A 200 -13.91 -2.67 10.74
N TYR A 201 -13.89 -1.91 11.84
CA TYR A 201 -12.87 -1.96 12.87
C TYR A 201 -13.55 -1.92 14.24
N GLN A 202 -13.28 -2.90 15.12
CA GLN A 202 -13.94 -3.04 16.42
C GLN A 202 -15.48 -2.98 16.31
N ASP A 203 -16.04 -3.79 15.41
CA ASP A 203 -17.49 -3.86 15.10
C ASP A 203 -18.13 -2.53 14.69
N LYS A 204 -17.31 -1.55 14.29
CA LYS A 204 -17.77 -0.26 13.78
C LYS A 204 -17.45 -0.15 12.30
N PRO A 205 -18.44 0.20 11.45
CA PRO A 205 -18.20 0.44 10.04
C PRO A 205 -17.34 1.68 9.86
N ILE A 206 -16.35 1.60 8.99
CA ILE A 206 -15.43 2.66 8.63
C ILE A 206 -15.48 2.92 7.12
N PRO A 207 -15.31 4.17 6.67
CA PRO A 207 -15.24 4.46 5.25
C PRO A 207 -13.93 3.92 4.65
N TYR A 208 -13.96 3.56 3.36
CA TYR A 208 -12.77 3.06 2.64
C TYR A 208 -11.63 4.09 2.61
N HIS A 209 -11.98 5.37 2.58
CA HIS A 209 -11.03 6.46 2.74
C HIS A 209 -11.37 7.31 3.96
N TYR A 210 -10.34 7.78 4.67
CA TYR A 210 -10.50 8.55 5.91
C TYR A 210 -11.20 9.92 5.74
N GLU A 211 -11.28 10.45 4.52
CA GLU A 211 -11.99 11.72 4.22
C GLU A 211 -13.42 11.48 3.72
N ASP A 212 -13.75 10.23 3.38
CA ASP A 212 -15.06 9.92 2.85
C ASP A 212 -16.07 9.92 4.00
N LYS A 213 -17.28 10.40 3.72
CA LYS A 213 -18.37 10.28 4.67
C LYS A 213 -18.77 8.81 4.77
N LEU A 214 -19.00 8.33 5.98
CA LEU A 214 -19.54 6.99 6.18
C LEU A 214 -20.90 6.88 5.49
N ASN A 215 -20.95 6.14 4.40
CA ASN A 215 -22.19 5.77 3.75
C ASN A 215 -22.61 4.40 4.28
N LYS A 216 -23.55 4.40 5.23
CA LYS A 216 -24.07 3.17 5.89
C LYS A 216 -24.82 2.23 4.95
N ASN A 217 -25.09 2.67 3.73
CA ASN A 217 -25.74 1.86 2.70
C ASN A 217 -24.74 1.13 1.80
N ILE A 218 -23.42 1.38 1.94
CA ILE A 218 -22.39 0.65 1.23
C ILE A 218 -22.30 -0.75 1.84
N THR A 219 -22.57 -1.75 1.03
CA THR A 219 -22.34 -3.16 1.39
C THR A 219 -20.83 -3.47 1.36
N ASN A 220 -20.40 -4.54 2.03
CA ASN A 220 -19.02 -5.03 1.93
C ASN A 220 -18.61 -5.31 0.47
N SER A 221 -19.57 -5.74 -0.36
CA SER A 221 -19.37 -5.94 -1.79
C SER A 221 -19.07 -4.61 -2.51
N GLU A 222 -19.77 -3.52 -2.19
CA GLU A 222 -19.53 -2.20 -2.77
C GLU A 222 -18.23 -1.57 -2.25
N PHE A 223 -17.92 -1.71 -0.95
CA PHE A 223 -16.65 -1.27 -0.34
C PHE A 223 -15.44 -1.89 -1.05
N THR A 224 -15.54 -3.18 -1.37
CA THR A 224 -14.42 -3.94 -1.92
C THR A 224 -14.38 -4.00 -3.45
N SER A 225 -15.52 -3.80 -4.13
CA SER A 225 -15.66 -3.90 -5.59
C SER A 225 -14.65 -3.06 -6.38
N ASN A 226 -14.33 -1.85 -5.88
CA ASN A 226 -13.49 -0.91 -6.60
C ASN A 226 -12.01 -1.32 -6.63
N PHE A 227 -11.50 -1.95 -5.57
CA PHE A 227 -10.09 -2.35 -5.51
C PHE A 227 -9.86 -3.84 -5.80
N ARG A 228 -10.82 -4.72 -5.49
CA ARG A 228 -10.69 -6.18 -5.70
C ARG A 228 -10.48 -6.58 -7.16
N ARG A 229 -10.85 -5.69 -8.09
CA ARG A 229 -10.60 -5.89 -9.51
C ARG A 229 -9.11 -6.02 -9.85
N PHE A 230 -8.24 -5.36 -9.09
CA PHE A 230 -6.83 -5.23 -9.43
C PHE A 230 -5.87 -5.58 -8.30
N HIS A 231 -6.33 -5.44 -7.05
CA HIS A 231 -5.51 -5.54 -5.86
C HIS A 231 -6.06 -6.61 -4.92
N ARG A 232 -5.17 -7.26 -4.18
CA ARG A 232 -5.51 -8.13 -3.06
C ARG A 232 -5.12 -7.46 -1.74
N LEU A 233 -5.71 -6.29 -1.47
CA LEU A 233 -5.37 -5.49 -0.29
C LEU A 233 -5.39 -6.27 1.05
N PRO A 234 -6.35 -7.20 1.31
CA PRO A 234 -6.29 -8.04 2.51
C PRO A 234 -5.01 -8.89 2.60
N ASP A 235 -4.49 -9.38 1.48
CA ASP A 235 -3.25 -10.19 1.44
C ASP A 235 -2.03 -9.30 1.65
N GLU A 236 -2.02 -8.10 1.06
CA GLU A 236 -1.01 -7.08 1.37
C GLU A 236 -0.98 -6.80 2.87
N PHE A 237 -2.15 -6.63 3.50
CA PHE A 237 -2.27 -6.37 4.92
C PHE A 237 -1.73 -7.52 5.77
N VAL A 238 -2.00 -8.79 5.41
CA VAL A 238 -1.41 -9.96 6.10
C VAL A 238 0.12 -9.91 6.09
N TYR A 239 0.73 -9.58 4.95
CA TYR A 239 2.18 -9.41 4.88
C TYR A 239 2.64 -8.27 5.82
N LEU A 240 1.97 -7.11 5.79
CA LEU A 240 2.31 -5.98 6.66
C LEU A 240 2.16 -6.32 8.15
N LYS A 241 1.16 -7.14 8.54
CA LYS A 241 1.02 -7.67 9.90
C LYS A 241 2.23 -8.50 10.31
N LYS A 242 2.64 -9.46 9.48
CA LYS A 242 3.84 -10.27 9.73
C LYS A 242 5.10 -9.40 9.94
N MET A 243 5.23 -8.33 9.14
CA MET A 243 6.32 -7.38 9.26
C MET A 243 6.22 -6.52 10.53
N HIS A 244 5.01 -6.19 10.99
CA HIS A 244 4.76 -5.57 12.29
C HIS A 244 5.21 -6.49 13.43
N THR A 245 4.75 -7.74 13.46
CA THR A 245 5.03 -8.71 14.53
C THR A 245 6.52 -9.03 14.65
N SER A 246 7.26 -9.03 13.53
CA SER A 246 8.73 -9.21 13.55
C SER A 246 9.52 -7.97 13.97
N GLY A 247 8.86 -6.82 14.15
CA GLY A 247 9.50 -5.54 14.45
C GLY A 247 10.17 -4.86 13.26
N ALA A 248 9.96 -5.37 12.03
CA ALA A 248 10.59 -4.85 10.81
C ALA A 248 9.99 -3.50 10.34
N LEU A 249 8.71 -3.30 10.58
CA LEU A 249 7.99 -2.03 10.39
C LEU A 249 6.96 -1.84 11.50
N GLN A 250 6.48 -0.62 11.71
CA GLN A 250 5.42 -0.35 12.66
C GLN A 250 4.11 -0.03 11.92
N LEU A 251 3.16 -0.95 11.99
CA LEU A 251 1.79 -0.70 11.53
C LEU A 251 0.99 -0.03 12.66
N HIS A 252 0.41 1.14 12.39
CA HIS A 252 -0.44 1.88 13.33
C HIS A 252 -1.91 1.70 12.97
N ILE A 253 -2.68 1.16 13.91
CA ILE A 253 -4.13 0.96 13.82
C ILE A 253 -4.80 1.64 15.01
N GLY A 254 -5.89 2.35 14.75
CA GLY A 254 -6.65 3.08 15.77
C GLY A 254 -6.06 4.46 16.09
N GLU A 255 -6.40 4.98 17.26
CA GLU A 255 -5.96 6.29 17.73
C GLU A 255 -4.46 6.27 18.09
N CYS A 256 -3.75 7.35 17.75
CA CYS A 256 -2.38 7.54 18.17
C CYS A 256 -2.35 7.83 19.68
N LEU A 257 -1.43 7.20 20.41
CA LEU A 257 -1.12 7.65 21.76
C LEU A 257 -0.31 8.94 21.61
N GLY A 258 -0.88 10.03 22.12
CA GLY A 258 -0.26 11.35 22.14
C GLY A 258 0.85 11.50 23.15
#